data_AF-A0A6L8ULF0-F1
#
_entry.id   AF-A0A6L8ULF0-F1
#
_cell.length_a   1.000
_cell.length_b   1.000
_cell.length_c   1.000
_cell.angle_alpha   90.00
_cell.angle_beta   90.00
_cell.angle_gamma   90.00
#
_symmetry.space_group_name_H-M   'P 1'
#
loop_
_entity.id
_entity.type
_entity.pdbx_description
1 polymer ?
#
loop_
_entity_poly.entity_id
_entity_poly.type
_entity_poly.pdbx_seq_one_letter_code
_entity_poly.pdbx_strand_id
1 'polypeptide(L)'
;MNTRKYHNDPFDPELFRQEGHKIIDLLSDYLKEITSRPDTPVLPRTDPDELSAYYSQKLESGDPESFTDYISDFIDKSNHLHHPRYLGHQVTSPLPHVALAQLCSTLLNNAAAVYEMGPVAIAMERSIIRMFSGMIGYDDNADGIFTHGGSTGNLTAMLAARQVKSPHNIWEDGVQKEMKIGFMVTDQSHYSVARNVKIMGLGNDALVKVPYDKSNRMCACQLEKCYEEALQKGIQPAAVVANSCSTATGSYDDLNAIAD
;
A
#
# COMPACT_ATOMS: atom_id res chain seq x y z
N MET A 1 37.98 -5.08 9.71
CA MET A 1 36.87 -4.46 8.96
C MET A 1 37.47 -3.60 7.88
N ASN A 2 37.41 -4.03 6.62
CA ASN A 2 37.81 -3.19 5.48
C ASN A 2 36.76 -2.08 5.34
N THR A 3 37.08 -0.86 5.75
CA THR A 3 36.26 0.31 5.45
C THR A 3 36.36 0.55 3.94
N ARG A 4 35.32 0.16 3.19
CA ARG A 4 35.14 0.62 1.80
C ARG A 4 35.12 2.15 1.85
N LYS A 5 36.18 2.81 1.37
CA LYS A 5 36.20 4.26 1.20
C LYS A 5 35.39 4.57 -0.05
N TYR A 6 34.47 5.53 0.02
CA TYR A 6 33.83 6.07 -1.18
C TYR A 6 34.92 6.66 -2.09
N HIS A 7 34.86 6.34 -3.38
CA HIS A 7 35.82 6.85 -4.36
C HIS A 7 35.67 8.36 -4.58
N ASN A 8 34.46 8.90 -4.37
CA ASN A 8 34.10 10.30 -4.47
C ASN A 8 33.42 10.80 -3.18
N ASP A 9 33.32 12.12 -3.01
CA ASP A 9 32.51 12.72 -1.95
C ASP A 9 31.02 12.46 -2.24
N PRO A 10 30.30 11.71 -1.39
CA PRO A 10 28.88 11.41 -1.61
C PRO A 10 27.96 12.64 -1.52
N PHE A 11 28.48 13.79 -1.08
CA PHE A 11 27.76 15.05 -1.01
C PHE A 11 28.18 16.06 -2.08
N ASP A 12 28.97 15.65 -3.08
CA ASP A 12 29.37 16.53 -4.18
C ASP A 12 28.15 16.92 -5.06
N PRO A 13 27.73 18.20 -5.06
CA PRO A 13 26.56 18.64 -5.82
C PRO A 13 26.78 18.59 -7.33
N GLU A 14 28.02 18.66 -7.81
CA GLU A 14 28.33 18.61 -9.24
C GLU A 14 28.32 17.17 -9.75
N LEU A 15 28.81 16.22 -8.95
CA LEU A 15 28.61 14.79 -9.22
C LEU A 15 27.12 14.45 -9.29
N PHE A 16 26.33 14.89 -8.29
CA PHE A 16 24.88 14.71 -8.30
C PHE A 16 24.21 15.30 -9.55
N ARG A 17 24.64 16.49 -9.99
CA ARG A 17 24.12 17.12 -11.21
C ARG A 17 24.44 16.28 -12.45
N GLN A 18 25.68 15.86 -12.61
CA GLN A 18 26.14 15.13 -13.78
C GLN A 18 25.47 13.75 -13.88
N GLU A 19 25.44 13.00 -12.79
CA GLU A 19 24.76 11.70 -12.73
C GLU A 19 23.25 11.86 -12.87
N GLY A 20 22.66 12.85 -12.19
CA GLY A 20 21.24 13.17 -12.29
C GLY A 20 20.81 13.44 -13.72
N HIS A 21 21.54 14.26 -14.48
CA HIS A 21 21.24 14.51 -15.89
C HIS A 21 21.30 13.22 -16.73
N LYS A 22 22.34 12.40 -16.56
CA LYS A 22 22.45 11.11 -17.28
C LYS A 22 21.27 10.18 -16.99
N ILE A 23 20.81 10.13 -15.74
CA ILE A 23 19.65 9.31 -15.37
C ILE A 23 18.35 9.88 -15.96
N ILE A 24 18.18 11.20 -15.98
CA ILE A 24 17.01 11.82 -16.60
C ILE A 24 16.97 11.53 -18.11
N ASP A 25 18.10 11.62 -18.80
CA ASP A 25 18.20 11.28 -20.23
C ASP A 25 17.86 9.80 -20.45
N LEU A 26 18.48 8.89 -19.69
CA LEU A 26 18.22 7.44 -19.75
C LEU A 26 16.74 7.09 -19.53
N LEU A 27 16.11 7.66 -18.49
CA LEU A 27 14.70 7.40 -18.19
C LEU A 27 13.76 8.02 -19.23
N SER A 28 14.14 9.14 -19.85
CA SER A 28 13.38 9.78 -20.92
C SER A 28 13.39 8.93 -22.19
N ASP A 29 14.56 8.40 -22.56
CA ASP A 29 14.70 7.48 -23.69
C ASP A 29 13.94 6.18 -23.45
N TYR A 30 14.07 5.59 -22.25
CA TYR A 30 13.27 4.44 -21.83
C TYR A 30 11.76 4.72 -21.95
N LEU A 31 11.28 5.85 -21.43
CA LEU A 31 9.86 6.18 -21.47
C LEU A 31 9.34 6.31 -22.91
N LYS A 32 10.12 6.97 -23.77
CA LYS A 32 9.81 7.10 -25.20
C LYS A 32 9.73 5.75 -25.88
N GLU A 33 10.68 4.86 -25.62
CA GLU A 33 10.71 3.53 -26.20
C GLU A 33 9.57 2.66 -25.68
N ILE A 34 9.45 2.50 -24.35
CA ILE A 34 8.56 1.52 -23.74
C ILE A 34 7.08 1.83 -24.03
N THR A 35 6.74 3.11 -24.18
CA THR A 35 5.37 3.55 -24.50
C THR A 35 5.02 3.39 -25.98
N SER A 36 6.01 3.19 -26.86
CA SER A 36 5.82 3.04 -28.31
C SER A 36 5.34 1.65 -28.76
N ARG A 37 5.04 0.75 -27.81
CA ARG A 37 4.73 -0.68 -28.02
C ARG A 37 5.90 -1.45 -28.65
N PRO A 38 7.10 -1.43 -28.04
CA PRO A 38 8.25 -2.14 -28.56
C PRO A 38 8.06 -3.67 -28.44
N ASP A 39 8.95 -4.44 -29.03
CA ASP A 39 8.99 -5.90 -28.85
C ASP A 39 9.57 -6.33 -27.49
N THR A 40 10.09 -5.38 -26.71
CA THR A 40 10.55 -5.59 -25.33
C THR A 40 9.44 -6.25 -24.49
N PRO A 41 9.74 -7.37 -23.80
CA PRO A 41 8.74 -8.07 -23.00
C PRO A 41 8.29 -7.20 -21.82
N VAL A 42 7.02 -7.27 -21.44
CA VAL A 42 6.50 -6.55 -20.25
C VAL A 42 7.24 -6.95 -18.98
N LEU A 43 7.48 -8.24 -18.80
CA LEU A 43 8.26 -8.82 -17.72
C LEU A 43 9.39 -9.64 -18.35
N PRO A 44 10.65 -9.18 -18.26
CA PRO A 44 11.82 -9.98 -18.59
C PRO A 44 11.81 -11.26 -17.75
N ARG A 45 11.82 -12.42 -18.42
CA ARG A 45 11.80 -13.72 -17.72
C ARG A 45 13.22 -14.09 -17.29
N THR A 46 13.42 -14.15 -15.99
CA THR A 46 14.63 -14.67 -15.36
C THR A 46 14.22 -15.58 -14.21
N ASP A 47 14.94 -16.67 -13.99
CA ASP A 47 14.72 -17.50 -12.81
C ASP A 47 15.04 -16.68 -11.54
N PRO A 48 14.19 -16.73 -10.48
CA PRO A 48 14.41 -15.94 -9.27
C PRO A 48 15.74 -16.24 -8.56
N ASP A 49 16.18 -17.49 -8.55
CA ASP A 49 17.43 -17.88 -7.88
C ASP A 49 18.63 -17.42 -8.72
N GLU A 50 18.54 -17.49 -10.05
CA GLU A 50 19.55 -16.93 -10.96
C GLU A 50 19.69 -15.40 -10.79
N LEU A 51 18.57 -14.67 -10.74
CA LEU A 51 18.59 -13.21 -10.57
C LEU A 51 19.13 -12.82 -9.18
N SER A 52 18.78 -13.58 -8.14
CA SER A 52 19.31 -13.39 -6.79
C SER A 52 20.82 -13.63 -6.73
N ALA A 53 21.31 -14.71 -7.35
CA ALA A 53 22.73 -15.03 -7.44
C ALA A 53 23.50 -13.93 -8.19
N TYR A 54 22.93 -13.41 -9.29
CA TYR A 54 23.51 -12.30 -10.05
C TYR A 54 23.75 -11.05 -9.19
N TYR A 55 22.74 -10.59 -8.45
CA TYR A 55 22.90 -9.42 -7.58
C TYR A 55 23.78 -9.69 -6.36
N SER A 56 23.79 -10.92 -5.85
CA SER A 56 24.71 -11.32 -4.77
C SER A 56 26.17 -11.20 -5.21
N GLN A 57 26.49 -11.67 -6.41
CA GLN A 57 27.83 -11.54 -7.00
C GLN A 57 28.22 -10.07 -7.24
N LYS A 58 27.29 -9.23 -7.71
CA LYS A 58 27.52 -7.77 -7.84
C LYS A 58 27.87 -7.13 -6.49
N LEU A 59 27.13 -7.44 -5.42
CA LEU A 59 27.40 -6.91 -4.08
C LEU A 59 28.79 -7.30 -3.54
N GLU A 60 29.21 -8.54 -3.79
CA GLU A 60 30.52 -9.06 -3.39
C GLU A 60 31.67 -8.39 -4.15
N SER A 61 31.54 -8.27 -5.47
CA SER A 61 32.57 -7.69 -6.35
C SER A 61 32.77 -6.18 -6.18
N GLY A 62 31.80 -5.48 -5.57
CA GLY A 62 31.84 -4.03 -5.40
C GLY A 62 31.26 -3.31 -6.63
N ASP A 63 31.61 -2.04 -6.81
CA ASP A 63 31.01 -1.19 -7.86
C ASP A 63 32.06 -0.88 -8.96
N PRO A 64 32.35 -1.81 -9.89
CA PRO A 64 33.27 -1.57 -11.00
C PRO A 64 32.60 -0.86 -12.18
N GLU A 65 31.27 -0.83 -12.24
CA GLU A 65 30.48 -0.23 -13.32
C GLU A 65 30.05 1.21 -12.98
N SER A 66 29.68 2.00 -13.98
CA SER A 66 29.17 3.35 -13.72
C SER A 66 27.75 3.27 -13.14
N PHE A 67 27.35 4.27 -12.35
CA PHE A 67 25.99 4.35 -11.82
C PHE A 67 24.91 4.30 -12.92
N THR A 68 25.19 4.91 -14.08
CA THR A 68 24.28 4.86 -15.24
C THR A 68 24.15 3.45 -15.83
N ASP A 69 25.25 2.70 -15.92
CA ASP A 69 25.22 1.31 -16.41
C ASP A 69 24.44 0.40 -15.45
N TYR A 70 24.64 0.59 -14.13
CA TYR A 70 23.88 -0.11 -13.11
C TYR A 70 22.37 0.14 -13.23
N ILE A 71 21.96 1.41 -13.41
CA ILE A 71 20.54 1.75 -13.57
C ILE A 71 19.97 1.22 -14.90
N SER A 72 20.75 1.22 -15.99
CA SER A 72 20.32 0.61 -17.26
C SER A 72 20.08 -0.88 -17.10
N ASP A 73 21.02 -1.60 -16.47
CA ASP A 73 20.92 -3.03 -16.18
C ASP A 73 19.71 -3.36 -15.28
N PHE A 74 19.43 -2.49 -14.31
CA PHE A 74 18.25 -2.57 -13.46
C PHE A 74 16.94 -2.38 -14.24
N ILE A 75 16.88 -1.40 -15.16
CA ILE A 75 15.71 -1.17 -16.01
C ILE A 75 15.44 -2.42 -16.88
N ASP A 76 16.47 -2.97 -17.52
CA ASP A 76 16.36 -4.11 -18.43
C ASP A 76 15.87 -5.40 -17.75
N LYS A 77 16.04 -5.51 -16.43
CA LYS A 77 15.62 -6.66 -15.62
C LYS A 77 14.34 -6.40 -14.82
N SER A 78 13.78 -5.20 -14.94
CA SER A 78 12.59 -4.77 -14.20
C SER A 78 11.29 -5.02 -14.97
N ASN A 79 10.17 -5.03 -14.25
CA ASN A 79 8.85 -5.04 -14.87
C ASN A 79 8.53 -3.67 -15.49
N HIS A 80 8.10 -3.66 -16.74
CA HIS A 80 7.87 -2.44 -17.49
C HIS A 80 6.42 -1.97 -17.41
N LEU A 81 6.06 -1.29 -16.31
CA LEU A 81 4.69 -0.85 -16.06
C LEU A 81 4.16 0.16 -17.09
N HIS A 82 5.03 0.95 -17.73
CA HIS A 82 4.63 1.88 -18.80
C HIS A 82 4.39 1.21 -20.15
N HIS A 83 4.72 -0.09 -20.27
CA HIS A 83 4.48 -0.85 -21.48
C HIS A 83 2.96 -0.96 -21.74
N PRO A 84 2.42 -0.59 -22.92
CA PRO A 84 0.97 -0.56 -23.18
C PRO A 84 0.23 -1.90 -23.08
N ARG A 85 0.97 -3.01 -23.11
CA ARG A 85 0.48 -4.38 -22.86
C ARG A 85 0.58 -4.85 -21.39
N TYR A 86 0.97 -3.97 -20.45
CA TYR A 86 1.01 -4.32 -19.04
C TYR A 86 -0.41 -4.50 -18.48
N LEU A 87 -0.73 -5.73 -18.07
CA LEU A 87 -1.98 -6.12 -17.41
C LEU A 87 -1.68 -7.13 -16.29
N GLY A 88 -0.70 -6.81 -15.45
CA GLY A 88 -0.17 -7.75 -14.45
C GLY A 88 -0.85 -7.67 -13.08
N HIS A 89 -0.91 -6.46 -12.51
CA HIS A 89 -1.42 -6.24 -11.15
C HIS A 89 -2.18 -4.92 -11.04
N GLN A 90 -2.86 -4.71 -9.91
CA GLN A 90 -3.54 -3.46 -9.54
C GLN A 90 -2.54 -2.35 -9.14
N VAL A 91 -1.50 -2.17 -9.97
CA VAL A 91 -0.46 -1.15 -9.80
C VAL A 91 -0.38 -0.39 -11.11
N THR A 92 -0.60 0.92 -11.05
CA THR A 92 -0.53 1.78 -12.23
C THR A 92 0.90 2.24 -12.49
N SER A 93 1.25 2.46 -13.74
CA SER A 93 2.48 3.15 -14.12
C SER A 93 2.49 4.56 -13.49
N PRO A 94 3.60 4.99 -12.87
CA PRO A 94 3.67 6.33 -12.27
C PRO A 94 3.69 7.41 -13.36
N LEU A 95 3.14 8.58 -13.03
CA LEU A 95 3.23 9.75 -13.90
C LEU A 95 4.67 10.30 -13.85
N PRO A 96 5.29 10.66 -14.99
CA PRO A 96 6.68 11.15 -15.00
C PRO A 96 6.93 12.36 -14.09
N HIS A 97 5.98 13.28 -13.99
CA HIS A 97 6.09 14.43 -13.09
C HIS A 97 6.08 14.04 -11.61
N VAL A 98 5.38 12.95 -11.23
CA VAL A 98 5.40 12.43 -9.85
C VAL A 98 6.77 11.85 -9.53
N ALA A 99 7.44 11.20 -10.49
CA ALA A 99 8.81 10.72 -10.29
C ALA A 99 9.79 11.87 -10.01
N LEU A 100 9.66 13.01 -10.71
CA LEU A 100 10.46 14.20 -10.44
C LEU A 100 10.14 14.83 -9.08
N ALA A 101 8.87 14.88 -8.69
CA ALA A 101 8.47 15.34 -7.37
C ALA A 101 9.05 14.44 -6.26
N GLN A 102 9.04 13.11 -6.48
CA GLN A 102 9.62 12.14 -5.56
C GLN A 102 11.15 12.28 -5.45
N LEU A 103 11.85 12.55 -6.55
CA LEU A 103 13.29 12.85 -6.51
C LEU A 103 13.59 14.03 -5.58
N CYS A 104 12.82 15.12 -5.70
CA CYS A 104 12.94 16.28 -4.82
C CYS A 104 12.64 15.93 -3.37
N SER A 105 11.51 15.24 -3.13
CA SER A 105 11.09 14.84 -1.78
C SER A 105 12.12 13.92 -1.10
N THR A 106 12.72 13.00 -1.86
CA THR A 106 13.75 12.06 -1.35
C THR A 106 15.04 12.80 -1.00
N LEU A 107 15.49 13.75 -1.82
CA LEU A 107 16.68 14.55 -1.52
C LEU A 107 16.49 15.44 -0.28
N LEU A 108 15.29 16.01 -0.11
CA LEU A 108 14.96 16.85 1.05
C LEU A 108 14.65 16.06 2.32
N ASN A 109 14.20 14.80 2.20
CA ASN A 109 13.96 13.85 3.29
C ASN A 109 13.25 14.45 4.54
N ASN A 110 12.22 15.28 4.32
CA ASN A 110 11.43 15.86 5.41
C ASN A 110 10.42 14.82 5.92
N ALA A 111 10.52 14.45 7.21
CA ALA A 111 9.65 13.45 7.82
C ALA A 111 8.33 14.06 8.31
N ALA A 112 7.26 13.26 8.37
CA ALA A 112 5.92 13.69 8.78
C ALA A 112 5.57 13.33 10.25
N ALA A 113 6.56 13.12 11.12
CA ALA A 113 6.31 12.69 12.50
C ALA A 113 5.74 13.81 13.39
N VAL A 114 6.22 15.04 13.23
CA VAL A 114 5.71 16.26 13.89
C VAL A 114 5.82 17.44 12.94
N TYR A 115 5.00 18.48 13.14
CA TYR A 115 4.89 19.61 12.21
C TYR A 115 6.25 20.23 11.84
N GLU A 116 7.14 20.42 12.82
CA GLU A 116 8.47 21.02 12.61
C GLU A 116 9.37 20.20 11.66
N MET A 117 9.22 18.88 11.60
CA MET A 117 10.06 18.01 10.76
C MET A 117 9.68 18.03 9.27
N GLY A 118 8.47 18.47 8.94
CA GLY A 118 7.93 18.41 7.59
C GLY A 118 6.68 19.27 7.41
N PRO A 119 6.78 20.61 7.59
CA PRO A 119 5.62 21.49 7.62
C PRO A 119 4.83 21.49 6.30
N VAL A 120 5.55 21.40 5.17
CA VAL A 120 4.94 21.34 3.83
C VAL A 120 4.19 20.01 3.63
N ALA A 121 4.83 18.89 3.95
CA ALA A 121 4.24 17.55 3.79
C ALA A 121 2.97 17.40 4.64
N ILE A 122 3.01 17.84 5.89
CA ILE A 122 1.86 17.76 6.82
C ILE A 122 0.72 18.70 6.38
N ALA A 123 1.03 19.91 5.90
CA ALA A 123 0.00 20.81 5.38
C ALA A 123 -0.66 20.26 4.10
N MET A 124 0.12 19.64 3.21
CA MET A 124 -0.39 18.98 2.01
C MET A 124 -1.25 17.76 2.35
N GLU A 125 -0.77 16.87 3.23
CA GLU A 125 -1.51 15.70 3.70
C GLU A 125 -2.88 16.10 4.26
N ARG A 126 -2.92 17.08 5.16
CA ARG A 126 -4.18 17.60 5.72
C ARG A 126 -5.13 18.09 4.62
N SER A 127 -4.61 18.82 3.63
CA SER A 127 -5.43 19.36 2.54
C SER A 127 -5.99 18.25 1.64
N ILE A 128 -5.20 17.22 1.36
CA ILE A 128 -5.61 16.08 0.54
C ILE A 128 -6.62 15.20 1.29
N ILE A 129 -6.43 14.98 2.59
CA ILE A 129 -7.40 14.27 3.43
C ILE A 129 -8.75 14.99 3.38
N ARG A 130 -8.77 16.32 3.57
CA ARG A 130 -10.02 17.11 3.50
C ARG A 130 -10.69 16.99 2.13
N MET A 131 -9.91 17.04 1.05
CA MET A 131 -10.42 16.82 -0.30
C MET A 131 -11.07 15.43 -0.45
N PHE A 132 -10.40 14.36 -0.02
CA PHE A 132 -10.95 13.00 -0.12
C PHE A 132 -12.16 12.80 0.79
N SER A 133 -12.15 13.31 2.02
CA SER A 133 -13.31 13.28 2.92
C SER A 133 -14.52 13.97 2.28
N GLY A 134 -14.32 15.13 1.65
CA GLY A 134 -15.37 15.83 0.92
C GLY A 134 -15.90 15.05 -0.29
N MET A 135 -15.03 14.35 -1.03
CA MET A 135 -15.44 13.48 -2.15
C MET A 135 -16.29 12.28 -1.71
N ILE A 136 -16.03 11.75 -0.50
CA ILE A 136 -16.84 10.68 0.10
C ILE A 136 -18.20 11.22 0.59
N GLY A 137 -18.29 12.52 0.85
CA GLY A 137 -19.49 13.18 1.38
C GLY A 137 -19.48 13.35 2.89
N TYR A 138 -18.31 13.24 3.54
CA TYR A 138 -18.18 13.51 4.97
C TYR A 138 -18.10 15.00 5.28
N ASP A 139 -18.44 15.36 6.52
CA ASP A 139 -18.36 16.73 7.03
C ASP A 139 -16.96 17.09 7.55
N ASP A 140 -16.82 18.30 8.10
CA ASP A 140 -15.56 18.81 8.62
C ASP A 140 -15.05 18.05 9.86
N ASN A 141 -15.84 17.15 10.46
CA ASN A 141 -15.43 16.30 11.58
C ASN A 141 -14.67 15.04 11.13
N ALA A 142 -14.71 14.67 9.84
CA ALA A 142 -13.92 13.55 9.34
C ALA A 142 -12.43 13.84 9.37
N ASP A 143 -11.59 12.82 9.55
CA ASP A 143 -10.14 12.97 9.49
C ASP A 143 -9.49 11.70 8.93
N GLY A 144 -8.17 11.73 8.75
CA GLY A 144 -7.43 10.60 8.21
C GLY A 144 -5.92 10.73 8.36
N ILE A 145 -5.21 9.76 7.79
CA ILE A 145 -3.75 9.75 7.70
C ILE A 145 -3.35 8.89 6.48
N PHE A 146 -2.28 9.25 5.77
CA PHE A 146 -1.73 8.34 4.77
C PHE A 146 -1.01 7.17 5.44
N THR A 147 -1.24 5.98 4.92
CA THR A 147 -0.58 4.75 5.41
C THR A 147 0.30 4.15 4.32
N HIS A 148 1.24 3.30 4.72
CA HIS A 148 2.07 2.53 3.80
C HIS A 148 1.29 1.36 3.16
N GLY A 149 0.39 1.71 2.22
CA GLY A 149 -0.46 0.77 1.49
C GLY A 149 -1.81 0.49 2.17
N GLY A 150 -2.76 -0.04 1.37
CA GLY A 150 -4.14 -0.28 1.80
C GLY A 150 -4.30 -1.34 2.90
N SER A 151 -3.35 -2.27 3.03
CA SER A 151 -3.37 -3.24 4.15
C SER A 151 -3.25 -2.56 5.51
N THR A 152 -2.35 -1.58 5.62
CA THR A 152 -2.19 -0.76 6.82
C THR A 152 -3.34 0.22 6.97
N GLY A 153 -3.92 0.73 5.87
CA GLY A 153 -5.15 1.51 5.90
C GLY A 153 -6.32 0.75 6.53
N ASN A 154 -6.55 -0.50 6.10
CA ASN A 154 -7.53 -1.38 6.73
C ASN A 154 -7.20 -1.62 8.21
N LEU A 155 -5.92 -1.80 8.56
CA LEU A 155 -5.53 -1.99 9.95
C LEU A 155 -5.89 -0.75 10.79
N THR A 156 -5.52 0.45 10.33
CA THR A 156 -5.82 1.72 11.01
C THR A 156 -7.32 1.89 11.21
N ALA A 157 -8.14 1.67 10.18
CA ALA A 157 -9.60 1.76 10.27
C ALA A 157 -10.19 0.74 11.24
N MET A 158 -9.71 -0.50 11.20
CA MET A 158 -10.14 -1.57 12.12
C MET A 158 -9.73 -1.30 13.57
N LEU A 159 -8.53 -0.76 13.80
CA LEU A 159 -8.07 -0.34 15.14
C LEU A 159 -8.97 0.78 15.68
N ALA A 160 -9.32 1.77 14.86
CA ALA A 160 -10.24 2.85 15.24
C ALA A 160 -11.63 2.30 15.60
N ALA A 161 -12.21 1.44 14.75
CA ALA A 161 -13.50 0.80 15.03
C ALA A 161 -13.47 -0.04 16.31
N ARG A 162 -12.38 -0.79 16.53
CA ARG A 162 -12.16 -1.57 17.74
C ARG A 162 -12.11 -0.70 18.98
N GLN A 163 -11.38 0.42 18.95
CA GLN A 163 -11.31 1.33 20.09
C GLN A 163 -12.68 1.91 20.44
N VAL A 164 -13.44 2.35 19.44
CA VAL A 164 -14.75 2.98 19.64
C VAL A 164 -15.79 1.99 20.16
N LYS A 165 -15.73 0.73 19.72
CA LYS A 165 -16.73 -0.30 20.06
C LYS A 165 -16.32 -1.21 21.22
N SER A 166 -15.09 -1.11 21.70
CA SER A 166 -14.66 -1.86 22.87
C SER A 166 -15.36 -1.32 24.13
N PRO A 167 -15.84 -2.18 25.05
CA PRO A 167 -16.50 -1.76 26.29
C PRO A 167 -15.52 -1.21 27.33
N HIS A 168 -14.21 -1.31 27.08
CA HIS A 168 -13.14 -0.89 27.97
C HIS A 168 -12.02 -0.23 27.17
N ASN A 169 -11.00 0.30 27.85
CA ASN A 169 -9.87 0.91 27.17
C ASN A 169 -8.88 -0.14 26.66
N ILE A 170 -9.21 -0.75 25.51
CA ILE A 170 -8.42 -1.84 24.92
C ILE A 170 -6.97 -1.45 24.56
N TRP A 171 -6.65 -0.16 24.46
CA TRP A 171 -5.25 0.28 24.27
C TRP A 171 -4.39 0.15 25.52
N GLU A 172 -4.97 0.41 26.68
CA GLU A 172 -4.27 0.34 27.96
C GLU A 172 -4.38 -1.06 28.58
N ASP A 173 -5.58 -1.64 28.55
CA ASP A 173 -5.88 -2.91 29.22
C ASP A 173 -5.59 -4.14 28.35
N GLY A 174 -5.39 -3.92 27.04
CA GLY A 174 -5.19 -4.99 26.07
C GLY A 174 -6.46 -5.81 25.76
N VAL A 175 -6.27 -6.87 24.97
CA VAL A 175 -7.33 -7.79 24.56
C VAL A 175 -7.68 -8.74 25.72
N GLN A 176 -8.92 -8.66 26.20
CA GLN A 176 -9.44 -9.53 27.26
C GLN A 176 -10.11 -10.78 26.65
N LYS A 177 -10.06 -11.92 27.35
CA LYS A 177 -10.56 -13.20 26.81
C LYS A 177 -12.08 -13.33 26.89
N GLU A 178 -12.67 -12.63 27.85
CA GLU A 178 -14.06 -12.74 28.27
C GLU A 178 -15.02 -12.05 27.29
N MET A 179 -14.52 -11.14 26.44
CA MET A 179 -15.29 -10.45 25.41
C MET A 179 -14.48 -10.32 24.13
N LYS A 180 -14.93 -10.98 23.06
CA LYS A 180 -14.23 -10.98 21.77
C LYS A 180 -14.79 -9.90 20.85
N ILE A 181 -13.97 -8.93 20.45
CA ILE A 181 -14.34 -8.01 19.37
C ILE A 181 -14.17 -8.73 18.02
N GLY A 182 -15.16 -8.60 17.14
CA GLY A 182 -15.15 -9.18 15.81
C GLY A 182 -15.35 -8.17 14.68
N PHE A 183 -15.20 -8.64 13.45
CA PHE A 183 -15.44 -7.88 12.22
C PHE A 183 -16.25 -8.72 11.26
N MET A 184 -17.32 -8.14 10.70
CA MET A 184 -18.17 -8.79 9.71
C MET A 184 -17.58 -8.58 8.32
N VAL A 185 -17.32 -9.67 7.62
CA VAL A 185 -16.56 -9.66 6.36
C VAL A 185 -17.13 -10.70 5.41
N THR A 186 -16.99 -10.46 4.10
CA THR A 186 -17.21 -11.49 3.08
C THR A 186 -15.90 -12.24 2.77
N ASP A 187 -15.99 -13.45 2.22
CA ASP A 187 -14.82 -14.14 1.65
C ASP A 187 -14.24 -13.46 0.40
N GLN A 188 -14.96 -12.48 -0.17
CA GLN A 188 -14.47 -11.61 -1.24
C GLN A 188 -13.59 -10.45 -0.72
N SER A 189 -13.51 -10.26 0.60
CA SER A 189 -12.72 -9.19 1.22
C SER A 189 -11.23 -9.41 0.98
N HIS A 190 -10.50 -8.31 0.85
CA HIS A 190 -9.05 -8.37 0.70
C HIS A 190 -8.42 -9.14 1.87
N TYR A 191 -7.46 -10.03 1.59
CA TYR A 191 -6.85 -10.92 2.58
C TYR A 191 -6.22 -10.17 3.76
N SER A 192 -5.88 -8.88 3.59
CA SER A 192 -5.35 -8.03 4.66
C SER A 192 -6.31 -7.94 5.86
N VAL A 193 -7.62 -8.00 5.65
CA VAL A 193 -8.59 -7.94 6.75
C VAL A 193 -8.41 -9.12 7.69
N ALA A 194 -8.35 -10.33 7.15
CA ALA A 194 -8.12 -11.54 7.93
C ALA A 194 -6.73 -11.55 8.59
N ARG A 195 -5.72 -10.99 7.91
CA ARG A 195 -4.38 -10.81 8.49
C ARG A 195 -4.40 -9.81 9.65
N ASN A 196 -5.12 -8.70 9.52
CA ASN A 196 -5.20 -7.64 10.52
C ASN A 196 -5.89 -8.11 11.79
N VAL A 197 -6.93 -8.93 11.69
CA VAL A 197 -7.54 -9.59 12.87
C VAL A 197 -6.51 -10.43 13.65
N LYS A 198 -5.63 -11.13 12.95
CA LYS A 198 -4.55 -11.93 13.57
C LYS A 198 -3.45 -11.04 14.17
N ILE A 199 -3.05 -9.98 13.48
CA ILE A 199 -2.08 -8.98 13.97
C ILE A 199 -2.60 -8.35 15.27
N MET A 200 -3.90 -8.06 15.34
CA MET A 200 -4.56 -7.51 16.52
C MET A 200 -4.71 -8.49 17.69
N GLY A 201 -4.35 -9.77 17.51
CA GLY A 201 -4.45 -10.80 18.54
C GLY A 201 -5.86 -11.30 18.82
N LEU A 202 -6.84 -11.07 17.92
CA LEU A 202 -8.25 -11.37 18.16
C LEU A 202 -8.66 -12.82 17.83
N GLY A 203 -7.80 -13.56 17.14
CA GLY A 203 -8.09 -14.92 16.69
C GLY A 203 -8.96 -14.98 15.42
N ASN A 204 -9.00 -16.15 14.78
CA ASN A 204 -9.70 -16.30 13.49
C ASN A 204 -11.23 -16.22 13.63
N ASP A 205 -11.72 -16.64 14.78
CA ASP A 205 -13.11 -16.62 15.22
C ASP A 205 -13.68 -15.21 15.38
N ALA A 206 -12.83 -14.17 15.46
CA ALA A 206 -13.26 -12.77 15.36
C ALA A 206 -13.66 -12.34 13.94
N LEU A 207 -13.45 -13.17 12.91
CA LEU A 207 -13.97 -12.90 11.56
C LEU A 207 -15.37 -13.52 11.42
N VAL A 208 -16.38 -12.67 11.48
CA VAL A 208 -17.78 -13.07 11.27
C VAL A 208 -18.05 -13.08 9.76
N LYS A 209 -18.21 -14.28 9.19
CA LYS A 209 -18.37 -14.46 7.74
C LYS A 209 -19.80 -14.20 7.31
N VAL A 210 -19.96 -13.21 6.43
CA VAL A 210 -21.22 -12.86 5.77
C VAL A 210 -21.22 -13.48 4.37
N PRO A 211 -22.27 -14.21 3.97
CA PRO A 211 -22.38 -14.77 2.62
C PRO A 211 -22.32 -13.69 1.53
N TYR A 212 -21.96 -14.09 0.32
CA TYR A 212 -22.03 -13.24 -0.88
C TYR A 212 -22.98 -13.83 -1.92
N ASP A 213 -23.49 -12.97 -2.80
CA ASP A 213 -24.44 -13.31 -3.84
C ASP A 213 -23.75 -13.87 -5.11
N LYS A 214 -24.54 -14.19 -6.13
CA LYS A 214 -24.00 -14.68 -7.42
C LYS A 214 -23.12 -13.67 -8.16
N SER A 215 -23.17 -12.40 -7.75
CA SER A 215 -22.34 -11.32 -8.30
C SER A 215 -21.08 -11.07 -7.47
N ASN A 216 -20.75 -11.93 -6.50
CA ASN A 216 -19.64 -11.76 -5.56
C ASN A 216 -19.75 -10.51 -4.69
N ARG A 217 -20.97 -10.07 -4.38
CA ARG A 217 -21.26 -8.95 -3.46
C ARG A 217 -21.75 -9.50 -2.13
N MET A 218 -21.40 -8.86 -1.01
CA MET A 218 -21.93 -9.18 0.30
C MET A 218 -23.46 -9.18 0.29
N CYS A 219 -24.08 -10.24 0.83
CA CYS A 219 -25.52 -10.31 1.01
C CYS A 219 -25.94 -9.48 2.23
N ALA A 220 -26.22 -8.19 2.04
CA ALA A 220 -26.62 -7.28 3.12
C ALA A 220 -27.80 -7.82 3.96
N CYS A 221 -28.77 -8.48 3.32
CA CYS A 221 -29.91 -9.09 4.01
C CYS A 221 -29.55 -10.24 4.99
N GLN A 222 -28.30 -10.73 4.98
CA GLN A 222 -27.80 -11.72 5.93
C GLN A 222 -27.03 -11.10 7.10
N LEU A 223 -26.76 -9.78 7.08
CA LEU A 223 -25.97 -9.12 8.11
C LEU A 223 -26.57 -9.29 9.51
N GLU A 224 -27.85 -8.96 9.69
CA GLU A 224 -28.53 -9.05 10.99
C GLU A 224 -28.42 -10.46 11.58
N LYS A 225 -28.72 -11.49 10.77
CA LYS A 225 -28.60 -12.89 11.18
C LYS A 225 -27.16 -13.24 11.60
N CYS A 226 -26.17 -12.87 10.79
CA CYS A 226 -24.76 -13.12 11.10
C CYS A 226 -24.31 -12.36 12.36
N TYR A 227 -24.84 -11.17 12.60
CA TYR A 227 -24.59 -10.37 13.79
C TYR A 227 -25.15 -11.05 15.05
N GLU A 228 -26.43 -11.46 15.03
CA GLU A 228 -27.06 -12.20 16.13
C GLU A 228 -26.33 -13.51 16.46
N GLU A 229 -25.94 -14.28 15.45
CA GLU A 229 -25.16 -15.51 15.62
C GLU A 229 -23.77 -15.25 16.22
N ALA A 230 -23.15 -14.09 15.91
CA ALA A 230 -21.88 -13.69 16.50
C ALA A 230 -22.04 -13.36 17.99
N LEU A 231 -23.10 -12.61 18.34
CA LEU A 231 -23.40 -12.27 19.73
C LEU A 231 -23.64 -13.52 20.59
N GLN A 232 -24.35 -14.52 20.05
CA GLN A 232 -24.57 -15.81 20.73
C GLN A 232 -23.26 -16.56 21.01
N LYS A 233 -22.21 -16.32 20.21
CA LYS A 233 -20.87 -16.89 20.38
C LYS A 233 -19.97 -16.04 21.29
N GLY A 234 -20.51 -14.98 21.89
CA GLY A 234 -19.75 -14.03 22.71
C GLY A 234 -18.80 -13.14 21.89
N ILE A 235 -19.06 -12.98 20.59
CA ILE A 235 -18.32 -12.09 19.71
C ILE A 235 -19.17 -10.84 19.48
N GLN A 236 -18.63 -9.67 19.81
CA GLN A 236 -19.23 -8.37 19.53
C GLN A 236 -18.64 -7.79 18.24
N PRO A 237 -19.36 -7.79 17.11
CA PRO A 237 -18.88 -7.14 15.90
C PRO A 237 -18.70 -5.64 16.13
N ALA A 238 -17.52 -5.12 15.79
CA ALA A 238 -17.19 -3.69 15.86
C ALA A 238 -17.51 -2.96 14.55
N ALA A 239 -17.38 -3.63 13.41
CA ALA A 239 -17.66 -3.05 12.10
C ALA A 239 -17.97 -4.13 11.05
N VAL A 240 -18.65 -3.69 9.98
CA VAL A 240 -18.73 -4.41 8.70
C VAL A 240 -17.64 -3.86 7.78
N VAL A 241 -16.87 -4.75 7.15
CA VAL A 241 -15.85 -4.37 6.16
C VAL A 241 -16.39 -4.71 4.77
N ALA A 242 -16.97 -3.71 4.12
CA ALA A 242 -17.51 -3.82 2.77
C ALA A 242 -16.47 -3.50 1.69
N ASN A 243 -16.64 -4.06 0.50
CA ASN A 243 -15.75 -3.88 -0.65
C ASN A 243 -16.40 -2.97 -1.69
N SER A 244 -15.76 -1.82 -1.96
CA SER A 244 -16.07 -0.99 -3.13
C SER A 244 -15.00 -1.24 -4.18
N CYS A 245 -15.21 -2.25 -5.04
CA CYS A 245 -14.24 -2.87 -5.96
C CYS A 245 -13.35 -3.94 -5.31
N SER A 246 -13.82 -5.19 -5.27
CA SER A 246 -13.03 -6.33 -4.79
C SER A 246 -11.86 -6.67 -5.73
N THR A 247 -10.72 -7.04 -5.18
CA THR A 247 -9.50 -7.31 -5.97
C THR A 247 -9.68 -8.43 -6.99
N ALA A 248 -10.37 -9.51 -6.62
CA ALA A 248 -10.45 -10.71 -7.46
C ALA A 248 -11.48 -10.58 -8.59
N THR A 249 -12.59 -9.86 -8.36
CA THR A 249 -13.74 -9.86 -9.28
C THR A 249 -14.19 -8.47 -9.73
N GLY A 250 -13.68 -7.41 -9.10
CA GLY A 250 -14.14 -6.04 -9.35
C GLY A 250 -15.56 -5.77 -8.85
N SER A 251 -16.10 -6.63 -7.98
CA SER A 251 -17.45 -6.48 -7.43
C SER A 251 -17.55 -5.31 -6.45
N TYR A 252 -18.72 -4.68 -6.40
CA TYR A 252 -19.04 -3.59 -5.47
C TYR A 252 -20.17 -4.04 -4.57
N ASP A 253 -19.93 -4.06 -3.27
CA ASP A 253 -20.97 -4.30 -2.27
C ASP A 253 -21.97 -3.13 -2.27
N ASP A 254 -23.23 -3.41 -1.92
CA ASP A 254 -24.25 -2.38 -1.76
C ASP A 254 -24.05 -1.65 -0.43
N LEU A 255 -23.26 -0.57 -0.47
CA LEU A 255 -22.87 0.17 0.74
C LEU A 255 -24.07 0.80 1.47
N ASN A 256 -25.13 1.18 0.75
CA ASN A 256 -26.32 1.75 1.38
C ASN A 256 -27.08 0.66 2.15
N ALA A 257 -27.31 -0.49 1.53
CA ALA A 257 -27.99 -1.61 2.19
C ALA A 257 -27.19 -2.22 3.35
N ILE A 258 -25.86 -2.05 3.37
CA ILE A 258 -25.00 -2.46 4.49
C ILE A 258 -25.02 -1.43 5.63
N ALA A 259 -25.24 -0.15 5.31
CA ALA A 259 -25.26 0.94 6.29
C ALA A 259 -26.61 1.05 7.03
N ASP A 260 -27.71 0.72 6.36
CA ASP A 260 -29.07 0.62 6.93
C ASP A 260 -29.20 -0.55 7.93
#